data_AF-A0A699GEZ5-F1
#
_entry.id   AF-A0A699GEZ5-F1
#
_cell.length_a   1.000
_cell.length_b   1.000
_cell.length_c   1.000
_cell.angle_alpha   90.00
_cell.angle_beta   90.00
_cell.angle_gamma   90.00
#
_symmetry.space_group_name_H-M   'P 1'
#
loop_
_entity.id
_entity.type
_entity.pdbx_description
1 polymer ?
#
loop_
_entity_poly.entity_id
_entity_poly.type
_entity_poly.pdbx_seq_one_letter_code
_entity_poly.pdbx_strand_id
1 'polypeptide(L)'
;MSRCSRPSSARRWRKPRTISRPPRWSACICRATPPTAPARKSRTCALPSAACRASSTIARSTRASCAPCGSRATNWPPAPTVTAAPPCCNAWTNTWQAFAPRWNWYRPTLRSIKRRSAPRTDKVRNEAMSKKKVVIGMSGGVDSSVAAWMLKEQGYDVVGLFMKNWEDDDDSEYCSTRQDWIDAASVADVIGVDIEAVNFAAEYKDRVFADFLREYQAGRTPNPDVLCNAEIKFKAFLDHAMLLGADLIATGHYARVRQNGGKFELLKAVDHTKDQSYFLHRLNQSQLSRTLFPLGEIPKTEVRQIAEKLALPNAAKKDSTGICFIGERPFREFLNRYLSYKPGPMKTPDGKIVGEHVGLSFYTLGQRKGIGVGGMKAYKNPDGSSDAWYVARKDVAENTLYIVQGHDHPWLLSSTLRADQASWIAGEAPSPRALSAKTRYRQADVACEVAPEGASDFALRFMDAQWAVTPGQSAVLYDGDVCLGGGIIDTSAA
;
A
#
# COMPACT_ATOMS: atom_id res chain seq x y z
N MET A 1 33.85 -45.81 32.90
CA MET A 1 34.53 -46.91 32.19
C MET A 1 34.78 -46.45 30.75
N SER A 2 35.84 -45.71 30.45
CA SER A 2 37.24 -46.11 30.20
C SER A 2 37.48 -46.84 28.85
N ARG A 3 38.16 -46.08 27.95
CA ARG A 3 39.12 -46.47 26.87
C ARG A 3 38.49 -47.01 25.56
N CYS A 4 39.00 -46.68 24.36
CA CYS A 4 40.40 -46.46 23.98
C CYS A 4 40.59 -45.50 22.78
N SER A 5 41.83 -45.05 22.63
CA SER A 5 42.35 -43.92 21.85
C SER A 5 43.02 -44.32 20.51
N ARG A 6 43.25 -43.33 19.64
CA ARG A 6 43.93 -43.32 18.31
C ARG A 6 45.38 -43.86 18.30
N PRO A 7 46.06 -43.98 17.13
CA PRO A 7 46.86 -42.83 16.60
C PRO A 7 47.02 -42.68 15.06
N SER A 8 47.32 -41.42 14.64
CA SER A 8 48.18 -40.87 13.55
C SER A 8 48.21 -41.49 12.12
N SER A 9 48.36 -40.79 10.98
CA SER A 9 49.14 -39.58 10.65
C SER A 9 48.82 -38.99 9.24
N ALA A 10 48.81 -37.66 9.15
CA ALA A 10 49.23 -36.75 8.07
C ALA A 10 49.12 -37.10 6.56
N ARG A 11 48.39 -36.23 5.81
CA ARG A 11 48.89 -35.60 4.55
C ARG A 11 48.13 -34.31 4.23
N ARG A 12 48.90 -33.23 4.01
CA ARG A 12 48.48 -31.89 3.55
C ARG A 12 47.83 -31.96 2.16
N TRP A 13 46.75 -31.19 1.94
CA TRP A 13 46.34 -30.74 0.60
C TRP A 13 46.04 -29.24 0.59
N ARG A 14 46.62 -28.55 -0.40
CA ARG A 14 46.64 -27.09 -0.62
C ARG A 14 45.39 -26.62 -1.36
N LYS A 15 45.02 -25.35 -1.12
CA LYS A 15 44.04 -24.55 -1.92
C LYS A 15 44.47 -24.43 -3.40
N PRO A 16 43.55 -24.38 -4.37
CA PRO A 16 43.85 -23.89 -5.72
C PRO A 16 43.71 -22.36 -5.81
N ARG A 17 44.67 -21.74 -6.51
CA ARG A 17 44.67 -20.33 -6.94
C ARG A 17 44.18 -20.21 -8.40
N THR A 18 43.60 -19.05 -8.66
CA THR A 18 43.32 -18.32 -9.91
C THR A 18 44.25 -18.52 -11.12
N ILE A 19 43.67 -18.49 -12.33
CA ILE A 19 44.28 -18.30 -13.68
C ILE A 19 43.23 -17.51 -14.50
N SER A 20 43.34 -16.20 -14.77
CA SER A 20 44.14 -15.41 -15.76
C SER A 20 43.54 -15.25 -17.17
N ARG A 21 43.31 -13.98 -17.59
CA ARG A 21 42.98 -13.44 -18.94
C ARG A 21 44.05 -13.76 -20.00
N PRO A 22 43.77 -13.73 -21.32
CA PRO A 22 44.00 -12.52 -22.20
C PRO A 22 43.09 -12.50 -23.49
N PRO A 23 43.30 -11.69 -24.57
CA PRO A 23 44.18 -10.52 -24.82
C PRO A 23 43.46 -9.24 -25.35
N ARG A 24 44.22 -8.13 -25.44
CA ARG A 24 43.89 -6.86 -26.12
C ARG A 24 44.51 -6.82 -27.53
N TRP A 25 43.82 -6.22 -28.49
CA TRP A 25 44.39 -5.48 -29.65
C TRP A 25 43.53 -4.24 -29.96
N SER A 26 44.13 -3.26 -30.62
CA SER A 26 43.89 -1.82 -30.44
C SER A 26 43.12 -1.12 -31.58
N ALA A 27 42.56 0.03 -31.21
CA ALA A 27 42.37 1.28 -31.98
C ALA A 27 41.31 1.35 -33.11
N CYS A 28 40.30 2.21 -32.88
CA CYS A 28 40.14 3.41 -33.71
C CYS A 28 39.36 4.51 -32.95
N ILE A 29 39.78 5.74 -33.21
CA ILE A 29 39.45 6.99 -32.54
C ILE A 29 38.19 7.59 -33.17
N CYS A 30 37.24 8.05 -32.36
CA CYS A 30 36.38 9.21 -32.65
C CYS A 30 35.88 9.81 -31.34
N ARG A 31 36.51 10.92 -30.91
CA ARG A 31 36.04 11.79 -29.82
C ARG A 31 34.94 12.69 -30.38
N ALA A 32 33.75 12.66 -29.78
CA ALA A 32 32.77 13.73 -29.95
C ALA A 32 32.98 14.77 -28.85
N THR A 33 33.45 15.94 -29.26
CA THR A 33 33.59 17.17 -28.48
C THR A 33 32.23 17.82 -28.23
N PRO A 34 31.98 18.45 -27.06
CA PRO A 34 30.84 19.35 -26.88
C PRO A 34 31.14 20.71 -27.55
N PRO A 35 30.16 21.39 -28.16
CA PRO A 35 30.40 22.70 -28.76
C PRO A 35 30.34 23.81 -27.71
N THR A 36 31.44 24.56 -27.57
CA THR A 36 31.47 25.89 -26.94
C THR A 36 31.46 26.99 -28.01
N ALA A 37 30.44 27.86 -27.93
CA ALA A 37 30.34 29.29 -28.27
C ALA A 37 30.71 29.81 -29.69
N PRO A 38 30.10 30.94 -30.09
CA PRO A 38 30.90 32.16 -30.09
C PRO A 38 30.22 33.36 -29.41
N ALA A 39 31.07 34.18 -28.79
CA ALA A 39 30.75 35.50 -28.25
C ALA A 39 30.78 36.59 -29.35
N ARG A 40 30.00 37.67 -29.18
CA ARG A 40 30.51 39.05 -29.15
C ARG A 40 29.44 40.14 -28.89
N LYS A 41 29.81 41.02 -27.93
CA LYS A 41 29.63 42.50 -27.87
C LYS A 41 28.20 43.03 -27.62
N SER A 42 27.94 44.02 -26.76
CA SER A 42 28.82 45.00 -26.09
C SER A 42 28.05 45.92 -25.13
N ARG A 43 28.76 46.38 -24.08
CA ARG A 43 28.76 47.75 -23.47
C ARG A 43 27.56 48.16 -22.58
N THR A 44 27.79 48.37 -21.27
CA THR A 44 28.15 49.62 -20.51
C THR A 44 26.91 50.05 -19.69
N CYS A 45 26.93 50.61 -18.48
CA CYS A 45 27.88 51.38 -17.67
C CYS A 45 27.45 51.24 -16.18
N ALA A 46 28.37 51.09 -15.24
CA ALA A 46 28.83 52.14 -14.30
C ALA A 46 28.00 52.28 -12.99
N LEU A 47 28.64 51.83 -11.90
CA LEU A 47 28.68 52.34 -10.51
C LEU A 47 28.72 53.90 -10.39
N PRO A 48 28.76 54.56 -9.19
CA PRO A 48 28.87 54.05 -7.80
C PRO A 48 28.10 54.83 -6.67
N SER A 49 28.23 54.29 -5.45
CA SER A 49 28.55 54.95 -4.16
C SER A 49 27.61 55.92 -3.40
N ALA A 50 27.39 55.52 -2.14
CA ALA A 50 27.65 56.24 -0.86
C ALA A 50 26.68 57.32 -0.34
N ALA A 51 26.22 57.11 0.91
CA ALA A 51 26.64 57.85 2.13
C ALA A 51 25.50 58.25 3.09
N CYS A 52 25.82 58.13 4.39
CA CYS A 52 25.33 58.91 5.54
C CYS A 52 23.88 58.67 6.02
N ARG A 53 23.52 58.82 7.30
CA ARG A 53 24.16 58.75 8.64
C ARG A 53 22.98 59.02 9.61
N ALA A 54 23.00 58.36 10.78
CA ALA A 54 22.47 58.81 12.08
C ALA A 54 21.03 59.36 12.19
N SER A 55 20.24 58.82 13.13
CA SER A 55 20.13 59.43 14.46
C SER A 55 19.27 58.57 15.41
N SER A 56 19.85 58.32 16.58
CA SER A 56 19.23 57.78 17.78
C SER A 56 18.78 58.93 18.69
N THR A 57 17.60 58.83 19.30
CA THR A 57 17.37 59.49 20.61
C THR A 57 16.49 58.63 21.52
N ILE A 58 16.95 58.56 22.76
CA ILE A 58 16.46 57.80 23.91
C ILE A 58 15.58 58.70 24.79
N ALA A 59 14.53 58.14 25.41
CA ALA A 59 14.07 58.43 26.78
C ALA A 59 13.07 57.32 27.19
N ARG A 60 13.40 56.40 28.13
CA ARG A 60 13.15 56.42 29.61
C ARG A 60 11.71 56.84 29.95
N SER A 61 10.94 56.24 30.86
CA SER A 61 11.05 55.16 31.87
C SER A 61 9.63 55.04 32.48
N THR A 62 9.06 53.90 32.88
CA THR A 62 9.17 53.33 34.24
C THR A 62 8.29 52.08 34.41
N ARG A 63 8.80 51.15 35.24
CA ARG A 63 8.22 50.03 36.05
C ARG A 63 6.73 50.20 36.45
N ALA A 64 5.90 49.20 36.74
CA ALA A 64 6.05 47.95 37.53
C ALA A 64 4.79 47.06 37.28
N SER A 65 4.89 45.77 36.94
CA SER A 65 4.73 44.55 37.78
C SER A 65 3.55 44.50 38.80
N CYS A 66 2.60 43.57 38.58
CA CYS A 66 2.22 42.43 39.47
C CYS A 66 0.74 41.99 39.30
N ALA A 67 0.52 40.68 39.39
CA ALA A 67 -0.74 39.93 39.21
C ALA A 67 -1.47 39.67 40.57
N PRO A 68 -2.31 38.61 40.77
CA PRO A 68 -3.76 38.53 40.53
C PRO A 68 -4.59 38.09 41.78
N CYS A 69 -5.92 38.23 41.77
CA CYS A 69 -6.96 37.47 42.55
C CYS A 69 -8.35 38.09 42.21
N GLY A 70 -9.52 37.44 42.18
CA GLY A 70 -10.01 36.13 42.56
C GLY A 70 -11.55 36.06 42.34
N SER A 71 -12.08 34.82 42.41
CA SER A 71 -13.46 34.31 42.51
C SER A 71 -14.68 35.25 42.75
N ARG A 72 -15.82 34.96 42.08
CA ARG A 72 -17.10 34.48 42.68
C ARG A 72 -18.21 34.25 41.64
N ALA A 73 -19.08 33.28 41.94
CA ALA A 73 -20.26 32.83 41.17
C ALA A 73 -21.57 33.36 41.78
N THR A 74 -22.65 33.50 40.97
CA THR A 74 -24.07 33.19 41.31
C THR A 74 -25.05 33.38 40.11
N ASN A 75 -25.73 32.28 39.73
CA ASN A 75 -27.10 31.99 39.22
C ASN A 75 -28.02 32.99 38.43
N TRP A 76 -28.38 32.57 37.19
CA TRP A 76 -29.64 32.46 36.37
C TRP A 76 -30.99 33.10 36.81
N PRO A 77 -31.96 33.49 35.92
CA PRO A 77 -32.65 32.63 34.90
C PRO A 77 -33.14 33.37 33.59
N PRO A 78 -34.18 32.92 32.82
CA PRO A 78 -34.09 32.22 31.52
C PRO A 78 -34.59 33.00 30.27
N ALA A 79 -34.52 32.32 29.11
CA ALA A 79 -34.76 32.77 27.72
C ALA A 79 -36.14 33.35 27.35
N PRO A 80 -36.25 33.96 26.15
CA PRO A 80 -37.42 33.76 25.31
C PRO A 80 -37.09 33.27 23.88
N THR A 81 -37.92 32.35 23.40
CA THR A 81 -38.12 31.87 22.03
C THR A 81 -38.89 32.88 21.17
N VAL A 82 -38.49 33.13 19.91
CA VAL A 82 -39.39 33.40 18.76
C VAL A 82 -38.72 32.97 17.44
N THR A 83 -39.59 32.56 16.52
CA THR A 83 -39.58 31.80 15.26
C THR A 83 -38.95 32.40 13.97
N ALA A 84 -38.33 31.50 13.19
CA ALA A 84 -38.41 31.16 11.75
C ALA A 84 -38.66 32.16 10.58
N ALA A 85 -37.89 31.89 9.49
CA ALA A 85 -38.10 32.07 8.02
C ALA A 85 -37.42 33.28 7.32
N PRO A 86 -37.12 33.23 5.99
CA PRO A 86 -36.53 32.20 5.10
C PRO A 86 -35.33 32.76 4.25
N PRO A 87 -34.75 32.05 3.23
CA PRO A 87 -33.37 32.28 2.75
C PRO A 87 -33.26 33.21 1.52
N CYS A 88 -32.15 33.95 1.42
CA CYS A 88 -31.79 34.73 0.24
C CYS A 88 -30.59 34.13 -0.50
N CYS A 89 -30.83 33.86 -1.79
CA CYS A 89 -29.86 33.69 -2.85
C CYS A 89 -28.86 34.86 -2.91
N ASN A 90 -27.63 34.57 -3.36
CA ASN A 90 -26.95 35.48 -4.30
C ASN A 90 -25.97 34.72 -5.18
N ALA A 91 -26.26 34.80 -6.47
CA ALA A 91 -25.38 34.44 -7.57
C ALA A 91 -24.45 35.62 -7.87
N TRP A 92 -23.18 35.34 -8.16
CA TRP A 92 -22.35 36.21 -9.00
C TRP A 92 -21.56 35.34 -9.98
N THR A 93 -21.81 35.64 -11.25
CA THR A 93 -21.23 35.05 -12.46
C THR A 93 -19.88 35.66 -12.83
N ASN A 94 -19.04 34.84 -13.46
CA ASN A 94 -18.03 35.10 -14.51
C ASN A 94 -17.02 36.24 -14.29
N THR A 95 -15.71 35.97 -14.38
CA THR A 95 -15.01 35.77 -15.65
C THR A 95 -13.56 35.37 -15.35
N TRP A 96 -12.98 34.41 -16.08
CA TRP A 96 -11.60 34.42 -16.61
C TRP A 96 -11.45 33.24 -17.57
N GLN A 97 -11.40 33.57 -18.87
CA GLN A 97 -11.07 32.66 -19.96
C GLN A 97 -9.55 32.63 -20.20
N ALA A 98 -9.13 31.51 -20.81
CA ALA A 98 -7.92 31.30 -21.61
C ALA A 98 -6.62 30.93 -20.86
N PHE A 99 -6.26 29.64 -20.85
CA PHE A 99 -5.41 28.99 -21.86
C PHE A 99 -5.15 27.53 -21.45
N ALA A 100 -5.61 26.56 -22.24
CA ALA A 100 -5.17 25.16 -22.14
C ALA A 100 -5.21 24.51 -23.54
N PRO A 101 -4.20 23.72 -23.94
CA PRO A 101 -4.12 23.14 -25.27
C PRO A 101 -5.08 21.95 -25.40
N ARG A 102 -5.94 22.01 -26.43
CA ARG A 102 -6.84 20.93 -26.84
C ARG A 102 -6.03 19.79 -27.49
N TRP A 103 -6.00 18.62 -26.83
CA TRP A 103 -5.70 17.35 -27.49
C TRP A 103 -7.01 16.68 -27.87
N ASN A 104 -7.25 16.60 -29.18
CA ASN A 104 -8.50 16.18 -29.79
C ASN A 104 -8.47 14.65 -29.99
N TRP A 105 -9.10 13.89 -29.09
CA TRP A 105 -9.34 12.46 -29.31
C TRP A 105 -10.63 12.25 -30.11
N TYR A 106 -10.44 11.50 -31.18
CA TYR A 106 -11.38 11.02 -32.19
C TYR A 106 -12.75 10.58 -31.62
N ARG A 107 -13.84 11.17 -32.12
CA ARG A 107 -15.22 10.63 -31.99
C ARG A 107 -15.48 9.65 -33.14
N PRO A 108 -15.82 8.37 -32.92
CA PRO A 108 -16.41 7.57 -33.97
C PRO A 108 -17.90 7.93 -34.09
N THR A 109 -18.30 8.33 -35.29
CA THR A 109 -19.70 8.38 -35.71
C THR A 109 -20.24 6.96 -35.86
N LEU A 110 -21.27 6.62 -35.08
CA LEU A 110 -22.06 5.41 -35.26
C LEU A 110 -22.77 5.47 -36.63
N ARG A 111 -22.22 4.80 -37.64
CA ARG A 111 -22.97 4.37 -38.82
C ARG A 111 -23.34 2.90 -38.64
N SER A 112 -24.61 2.66 -38.31
CA SER A 112 -25.20 1.33 -38.35
C SER A 112 -25.24 0.82 -39.80
N ILE A 113 -24.47 -0.23 -40.11
CA ILE A 113 -24.66 -0.98 -41.36
C ILE A 113 -25.71 -2.06 -41.07
N LYS A 114 -26.98 -1.77 -41.44
CA LYS A 114 -28.04 -2.78 -41.50
C LYS A 114 -27.75 -3.74 -42.66
N ARG A 115 -27.23 -4.94 -42.38
CA ARG A 115 -27.32 -6.07 -43.32
C ARG A 115 -28.73 -6.66 -43.25
N ARG A 116 -29.40 -6.73 -44.39
CA ARG A 116 -30.70 -7.40 -44.56
C ARG A 116 -30.53 -8.91 -44.30
N SER A 117 -31.30 -9.44 -43.36
CA SER A 117 -31.41 -10.88 -43.09
C SER A 117 -32.58 -11.48 -43.89
N ALA A 118 -32.31 -12.56 -44.63
CA ALA A 118 -33.34 -13.46 -45.18
C ALA A 118 -33.84 -14.43 -44.08
N PRO A 119 -35.09 -14.91 -44.13
CA PRO A 119 -35.65 -15.74 -43.08
C PRO A 119 -35.15 -17.18 -43.20
N ARG A 120 -34.64 -17.75 -42.10
CA ARG A 120 -34.30 -19.17 -42.00
C ARG A 120 -34.83 -19.74 -40.68
N THR A 121 -35.97 -20.41 -40.81
CA THR A 121 -36.39 -21.66 -40.16
C THR A 121 -35.97 -21.89 -38.71
N ASP A 122 -36.99 -21.95 -37.85
CA ASP A 122 -36.97 -22.38 -36.46
C ASP A 122 -36.07 -23.61 -36.25
N LYS A 123 -34.89 -23.37 -35.67
CA LYS A 123 -34.07 -24.41 -35.06
C LYS A 123 -34.36 -24.42 -33.57
N VAL A 124 -34.97 -25.52 -33.15
CA VAL A 124 -34.99 -26.09 -31.80
C VAL A 124 -33.87 -25.49 -30.93
N ARG A 125 -34.26 -24.72 -29.91
CA ARG A 125 -33.36 -24.25 -28.86
C ARG A 125 -32.82 -25.48 -28.13
N ASN A 126 -31.61 -25.90 -28.49
CA ASN A 126 -30.75 -26.60 -27.55
C ASN A 126 -30.52 -25.63 -26.39
N GLU A 127 -31.04 -25.95 -25.21
CA GLU A 127 -30.55 -25.37 -23.95
C GLU A 127 -29.11 -25.85 -23.74
N ALA A 128 -28.18 -25.24 -24.49
CA ALA A 128 -26.78 -25.26 -24.12
C ALA A 128 -26.71 -24.58 -22.76
N MET A 129 -26.31 -25.33 -21.72
CA MET A 129 -25.99 -24.80 -20.40
C MET A 129 -25.20 -23.50 -20.60
N SER A 130 -25.83 -22.37 -20.29
CA SER A 130 -25.22 -21.04 -20.45
C SER A 130 -23.89 -21.05 -19.71
N LYS A 131 -22.79 -20.78 -20.42
CA LYS A 131 -21.49 -20.59 -19.77
C LYS A 131 -21.64 -19.48 -18.74
N LYS A 132 -21.18 -19.71 -17.51
CA LYS A 132 -21.17 -18.66 -16.49
C LYS A 132 -20.27 -17.53 -16.95
N LYS A 133 -20.75 -16.30 -16.85
CA LYS A 133 -19.97 -15.12 -17.21
C LYS A 133 -19.11 -14.68 -16.04
N VAL A 134 -17.80 -14.55 -16.29
CA VAL A 134 -16.81 -14.14 -15.29
C VAL A 134 -16.12 -12.87 -15.76
N VAL A 135 -16.22 -11.80 -14.97
CA VAL A 135 -15.41 -10.60 -15.21
C VAL A 135 -14.14 -10.69 -14.38
N ILE A 136 -12.97 -10.62 -15.02
CA ILE A 136 -11.68 -10.70 -14.34
C ILE A 136 -10.97 -9.35 -14.32
N GLY A 137 -10.55 -8.91 -13.13
CA GLY A 137 -9.69 -7.74 -12.98
C GLY A 137 -8.30 -7.98 -13.58
N MET A 138 -7.96 -7.26 -14.65
CA MET A 138 -6.67 -7.34 -15.35
C MET A 138 -5.84 -6.08 -15.07
N SER A 139 -4.73 -6.22 -14.35
CA SER A 139 -3.88 -5.08 -13.95
C SER A 139 -2.67 -4.85 -14.87
N GLY A 140 -2.59 -5.56 -15.99
CA GLY A 140 -1.39 -5.62 -16.84
C GLY A 140 -0.26 -6.49 -16.27
N GLY A 141 -0.46 -7.13 -15.11
CA GLY A 141 0.48 -8.05 -14.49
C GLY A 141 0.25 -9.51 -14.92
N VAL A 142 1.31 -10.31 -14.84
CA VAL A 142 1.31 -11.73 -15.26
C VAL A 142 0.27 -12.57 -14.53
N ASP A 143 0.03 -12.29 -13.26
CA ASP A 143 -0.91 -13.05 -12.43
C ASP A 143 -2.34 -12.96 -12.99
N SER A 144 -2.84 -11.75 -13.22
CA SER A 144 -4.16 -11.56 -13.81
C SER A 144 -4.26 -12.12 -15.23
N SER A 145 -3.16 -12.09 -15.99
CA SER A 145 -3.12 -12.64 -17.35
C SER A 145 -3.30 -14.15 -17.37
N VAL A 146 -2.54 -14.88 -16.54
CA VAL A 146 -2.64 -16.33 -16.43
C VAL A 146 -3.98 -16.74 -15.83
N ALA A 147 -4.47 -16.00 -14.83
CA ALA A 147 -5.79 -16.24 -14.26
C ALA A 147 -6.92 -16.12 -15.31
N ALA A 148 -6.84 -15.12 -16.20
CA ALA A 148 -7.81 -14.95 -17.30
C ALA A 148 -7.79 -16.12 -18.27
N TRP A 149 -6.58 -16.56 -18.65
CA TRP A 149 -6.40 -17.74 -19.50
C TRP A 149 -6.95 -19.02 -18.84
N MET A 150 -6.63 -19.26 -17.56
CA MET A 150 -7.12 -20.44 -16.84
C MET A 150 -8.65 -20.51 -16.80
N LEU A 151 -9.33 -19.39 -16.57
CA LEU A 151 -10.79 -19.32 -16.59
C LEU A 151 -11.36 -19.62 -17.98
N LYS A 152 -10.72 -19.09 -19.04
CA LYS A 152 -11.14 -19.37 -20.41
C LYS A 152 -11.00 -20.86 -20.74
N GLU A 153 -9.88 -21.49 -20.36
CA GLU A 153 -9.65 -22.92 -20.57
C GLU A 153 -10.63 -23.79 -19.76
N GLN A 154 -11.06 -23.33 -18.59
CA GLN A 154 -12.12 -23.98 -17.79
C GLN A 154 -13.52 -23.82 -18.41
N GLY A 155 -13.66 -23.10 -19.52
CA GLY A 155 -14.89 -22.99 -20.29
C GLY A 155 -15.82 -21.85 -19.87
N TYR A 156 -15.37 -20.94 -19.00
CA TYR A 156 -16.14 -19.73 -18.65
C TYR A 156 -16.27 -18.76 -19.82
N ASP A 157 -17.31 -17.94 -19.80
CA ASP A 157 -17.39 -16.74 -20.65
C ASP A 157 -16.66 -15.60 -19.94
N VAL A 158 -15.43 -15.30 -20.38
CA VAL A 158 -14.52 -14.40 -19.66
C VAL A 158 -14.52 -13.02 -20.31
N VAL A 159 -14.62 -11.98 -19.49
CA VAL A 159 -14.39 -10.58 -19.89
C VAL A 159 -13.36 -9.96 -18.97
N GLY A 160 -12.32 -9.36 -19.53
CA GLY A 160 -11.33 -8.60 -18.78
C GLY A 160 -11.86 -7.22 -18.39
N LEU A 161 -11.49 -6.74 -17.21
CA LEU A 161 -11.73 -5.37 -16.78
C LEU A 161 -10.45 -4.76 -16.22
N PHE A 162 -9.98 -3.68 -16.84
CA PHE A 162 -8.89 -2.86 -16.36
C PHE A 162 -9.44 -1.72 -15.49
N MET A 163 -8.89 -1.55 -14.29
CA MET A 163 -9.31 -0.52 -13.36
C MET A 163 -8.27 0.58 -13.28
N LYS A 164 -8.64 1.80 -13.67
CA LYS A 164 -7.86 3.02 -13.40
C LYS A 164 -8.34 3.61 -12.07
N ASN A 165 -7.50 3.53 -11.03
CA ASN A 165 -7.86 3.96 -9.68
C ASN A 165 -7.05 5.18 -9.18
N TRP A 166 -6.21 5.76 -10.04
CA TRP A 166 -5.37 6.90 -9.69
C TRP A 166 -5.17 7.80 -10.91
N GLU A 167 -5.28 9.12 -10.72
CA GLU A 167 -5.15 10.12 -11.80
C GLU A 167 -4.25 11.31 -11.45
N ASP A 168 -3.94 11.55 -10.17
CA ASP A 168 -3.23 12.75 -9.69
C ASP A 168 -1.81 12.93 -10.32
N ASP A 169 -1.34 11.97 -11.12
CA ASP A 169 0.02 11.89 -11.67
C ASP A 169 0.10 11.52 -13.15
N ASP A 170 -1.00 11.61 -13.90
CA ASP A 170 -1.04 11.22 -15.32
C ASP A 170 -0.03 11.99 -16.20
N ASP A 171 0.37 13.20 -15.78
CA ASP A 171 1.36 14.06 -16.44
C ASP A 171 2.80 13.90 -15.90
N SER A 172 3.04 12.94 -15.01
CA SER A 172 4.35 12.72 -14.38
C SER A 172 5.22 11.70 -15.14
N GLU A 173 6.52 11.70 -14.86
CA GLU A 173 7.50 10.69 -15.33
C GLU A 173 7.08 9.25 -14.96
N TYR A 174 6.19 9.08 -13.98
CA TYR A 174 5.77 7.81 -13.41
C TYR A 174 4.43 7.28 -13.96
N CYS A 175 4.01 7.67 -15.18
CA CYS A 175 2.77 7.23 -15.82
C CYS A 175 2.78 5.73 -16.21
N SER A 176 2.72 4.86 -15.19
CA SER A 176 2.70 3.40 -15.30
C SER A 176 1.35 2.84 -15.77
N THR A 177 0.25 3.50 -15.41
CA THR A 177 -1.12 3.07 -15.74
C THR A 177 -1.33 2.89 -17.24
N ARG A 178 -0.76 3.77 -18.07
CA ARG A 178 -0.86 3.66 -19.54
C ARG A 178 -0.17 2.40 -20.05
N GLN A 179 1.02 2.10 -19.54
CA GLN A 179 1.74 0.88 -19.92
C GLN A 179 1.01 -0.36 -19.41
N ASP A 180 0.49 -0.33 -18.19
CA ASP A 180 -0.30 -1.43 -17.62
C ASP A 180 -1.57 -1.71 -18.45
N TRP A 181 -2.25 -0.68 -18.96
CA TRP A 181 -3.36 -0.83 -19.90
C TRP A 181 -2.95 -1.49 -21.21
N ILE A 182 -1.83 -1.04 -21.81
CA ILE A 182 -1.31 -1.62 -23.05
C ILE A 182 -0.98 -3.10 -22.84
N ASP A 183 -0.33 -3.43 -21.72
CA ASP A 183 0.02 -4.81 -21.39
C ASP A 183 -1.23 -5.68 -21.20
N ALA A 184 -2.24 -5.17 -20.49
CA ALA A 184 -3.51 -5.86 -20.26
C ALA A 184 -4.26 -6.13 -21.58
N ALA A 185 -4.37 -5.11 -22.43
CA ALA A 185 -5.03 -5.21 -23.73
C ALA A 185 -4.29 -6.17 -24.67
N SER A 186 -2.96 -6.10 -24.70
CA SER A 186 -2.14 -6.98 -25.54
C SER A 186 -2.26 -8.45 -25.12
N VAL A 187 -2.32 -8.71 -23.81
CA VAL A 187 -2.59 -10.05 -23.27
C VAL A 187 -4.01 -10.51 -23.61
N ALA A 188 -5.00 -9.64 -23.47
CA ALA A 188 -6.39 -9.97 -23.75
C ALA A 188 -6.57 -10.39 -25.22
N ASP A 189 -5.90 -9.72 -26.15
CA ASP A 189 -5.86 -10.10 -27.57
C ASP A 189 -5.23 -11.49 -27.78
N VAL A 190 -4.07 -11.77 -27.18
CA VAL A 190 -3.39 -13.08 -27.28
C VAL A 190 -4.25 -14.22 -26.71
N ILE A 191 -4.90 -14.00 -25.57
CA ILE A 191 -5.77 -15.01 -24.95
C ILE A 191 -7.11 -15.10 -25.70
N GLY A 192 -7.52 -14.07 -26.43
CA GLY A 192 -8.79 -13.96 -27.13
C GLY A 192 -9.96 -13.68 -26.18
N VAL A 193 -9.82 -12.66 -25.34
CA VAL A 193 -10.80 -12.21 -24.34
C VAL A 193 -11.10 -10.74 -24.60
N ASP A 194 -12.37 -10.34 -24.54
CA ASP A 194 -12.72 -8.92 -24.58
C ASP A 194 -12.25 -8.23 -23.30
N ILE A 195 -11.82 -6.98 -23.40
CA ILE A 195 -11.38 -6.19 -22.24
C ILE A 195 -11.98 -4.79 -22.25
N GLU A 196 -12.52 -4.39 -21.11
CA GLU A 196 -13.05 -3.05 -20.86
C GLU A 196 -12.16 -2.28 -19.87
N ALA A 197 -12.25 -0.95 -19.88
CA ALA A 197 -11.58 -0.09 -18.92
C ALA A 197 -12.61 0.73 -18.14
N VAL A 198 -12.46 0.77 -16.82
CA VAL A 198 -13.30 1.57 -15.93
C VAL A 198 -12.41 2.45 -15.05
N ASN A 199 -12.94 3.62 -14.70
CA ASN A 199 -12.27 4.56 -13.82
C ASN A 199 -12.95 4.56 -12.45
N PHE A 200 -12.23 4.14 -11.41
CA PHE A 200 -12.65 4.22 -10.00
C PHE A 200 -11.74 5.15 -9.18
N ALA A 201 -11.08 6.11 -9.83
CA ALA A 201 -10.17 7.00 -9.13
C ALA A 201 -10.86 7.88 -8.08
N ALA A 202 -12.11 8.29 -8.33
CA ALA A 202 -12.91 9.03 -7.36
C ALA A 202 -13.18 8.17 -6.11
N GLU A 203 -13.68 6.94 -6.30
CA GLU A 203 -13.95 6.00 -5.21
C GLU A 203 -12.68 5.64 -4.44
N TYR A 204 -11.56 5.44 -5.13
CA TYR A 204 -10.27 5.16 -4.49
C TYR A 204 -9.80 6.35 -3.64
N LYS A 205 -9.90 7.58 -4.18
CA LYS A 205 -9.51 8.80 -3.46
C LYS A 205 -10.33 8.97 -2.18
N ASP A 206 -11.64 8.79 -2.28
CA ASP A 206 -12.57 9.03 -1.18
C ASP A 206 -12.54 7.91 -0.12
N ARG A 207 -12.48 6.64 -0.54
CA ARG A 207 -12.66 5.48 0.36
C ARG A 207 -11.37 4.83 0.83
N VAL A 208 -10.26 5.05 0.12
CA VAL A 208 -8.97 4.42 0.43
C VAL A 208 -7.94 5.48 0.78
N PHE A 209 -7.74 6.46 -0.10
CA PHE A 209 -6.66 7.42 0.06
C PHE A 209 -6.91 8.44 1.18
N ALA A 210 -8.13 8.92 1.32
CA ALA A 210 -8.49 9.82 2.42
C ALA A 210 -8.26 9.17 3.80
N ASP A 211 -8.69 7.91 3.96
CA ASP A 211 -8.48 7.12 5.17
C ASP A 211 -6.99 6.88 5.45
N PHE A 212 -6.24 6.54 4.41
CA PHE A 212 -4.80 6.39 4.48
C PHE A 212 -4.10 7.66 4.99
N LEU A 213 -4.48 8.84 4.50
CA LEU A 213 -3.91 10.10 4.99
C LEU A 213 -4.31 10.40 6.44
N ARG A 214 -5.57 10.16 6.81
CA ARG A 214 -6.07 10.34 8.18
C ARG A 214 -5.29 9.50 9.19
N GLU A 215 -5.04 8.23 8.87
CA GLU A 215 -4.27 7.32 9.72
C GLU A 215 -2.81 7.78 9.90
N TYR A 216 -2.17 8.25 8.84
CA TYR A 216 -0.82 8.81 8.94
C TYR A 216 -0.76 10.10 9.77
N GLN A 217 -1.77 10.96 9.68
CA GLN A 217 -1.90 12.16 10.51
C GLN A 217 -2.10 11.82 11.99
N ALA A 218 -2.78 10.71 12.28
CA ALA A 218 -2.90 10.15 13.63
C ALA A 218 -1.61 9.45 14.12
N GLY A 219 -0.54 9.44 13.33
CA GLY A 219 0.72 8.79 13.68
C GLY A 219 0.69 7.27 13.59
N ARG A 220 -0.36 6.68 13.01
CA ARG A 220 -0.48 5.23 12.74
C ARG A 220 0.17 4.89 11.39
N THR A 221 0.35 3.59 11.12
CA THR A 221 0.87 3.11 9.82
C THR A 221 -0.20 2.27 9.13
N PRO A 222 -1.04 2.85 8.26
CA PRO A 222 -2.14 2.15 7.60
C PRO A 222 -1.65 1.16 6.53
N ASN A 223 -2.51 0.20 6.19
CA ASN A 223 -2.35 -0.66 5.03
C ASN A 223 -3.41 -0.34 3.95
N PRO A 224 -3.07 0.47 2.93
CA PRO A 224 -4.04 0.88 1.90
C PRO A 224 -4.51 -0.30 1.03
N ASP A 225 -3.72 -1.36 0.89
CA ASP A 225 -4.07 -2.50 0.01
C ASP A 225 -5.24 -3.31 0.58
N VAL A 226 -5.36 -3.39 1.91
CA VAL A 226 -6.51 -4.03 2.59
C VAL A 226 -7.80 -3.27 2.27
N LEU A 227 -7.78 -1.94 2.40
CA LEU A 227 -8.93 -1.08 2.06
C LEU A 227 -9.23 -1.12 0.56
N CYS A 228 -8.20 -1.09 -0.29
CA CYS A 228 -8.38 -1.16 -1.73
C CYS A 228 -9.08 -2.46 -2.16
N ASN A 229 -8.77 -3.59 -1.52
CA ASN A 229 -9.49 -4.83 -1.77
C ASN A 229 -10.95 -4.69 -1.29
N ALA A 230 -11.18 -4.30 -0.04
CA ALA A 230 -12.52 -4.22 0.54
C ALA A 230 -13.46 -3.25 -0.22
N GLU A 231 -12.97 -2.07 -0.59
CA GLU A 231 -13.78 -0.95 -1.10
C GLU A 231 -13.79 -0.85 -2.63
N ILE A 232 -12.71 -1.25 -3.29
CA ILE A 232 -12.56 -1.13 -4.74
C ILE A 232 -12.69 -2.49 -5.41
N LYS A 233 -11.77 -3.42 -5.16
CA LYS A 233 -11.73 -4.68 -5.92
C LYS A 233 -12.88 -5.64 -5.61
N PHE A 234 -13.42 -5.65 -4.39
CA PHE A 234 -14.51 -6.55 -4.03
C PHE A 234 -15.81 -5.80 -3.71
N LYS A 235 -15.83 -4.50 -3.96
CA LYS A 235 -17.05 -3.69 -3.86
C LYS A 235 -17.33 -2.94 -5.16
N ALA A 236 -16.61 -1.86 -5.48
CA ALA A 236 -16.86 -1.09 -6.70
C ALA A 236 -16.75 -1.95 -7.98
N PHE A 237 -15.70 -2.77 -8.08
CA PHE A 237 -15.52 -3.71 -9.19
C PHE A 237 -16.61 -4.78 -9.20
N LEU A 238 -16.95 -5.37 -8.05
CA LEU A 238 -18.00 -6.38 -7.97
C LEU A 238 -19.35 -5.80 -8.44
N ASP A 239 -19.74 -4.65 -7.89
CA ASP A 239 -20.99 -3.95 -8.21
C ASP A 239 -21.04 -3.64 -9.73
N HIS A 240 -19.94 -3.15 -10.31
CA HIS A 240 -19.84 -2.88 -11.74
C HIS A 240 -19.93 -4.16 -12.60
N ALA A 241 -19.23 -5.24 -12.22
CA ALA A 241 -19.28 -6.50 -12.94
C ALA A 241 -20.68 -7.12 -12.94
N MET A 242 -21.41 -7.04 -11.82
CA MET A 242 -22.80 -7.51 -11.75
C MET A 242 -23.71 -6.71 -12.69
N LEU A 243 -23.50 -5.39 -12.83
CA LEU A 243 -24.23 -4.55 -13.80
C LEU A 243 -23.95 -4.94 -15.26
N LEU A 244 -22.74 -5.43 -15.55
CA LEU A 244 -22.37 -5.99 -16.86
C LEU A 244 -22.95 -7.40 -17.10
N GLY A 245 -23.76 -7.92 -16.17
CA GLY A 245 -24.39 -9.23 -16.24
C GLY A 245 -23.44 -10.39 -15.92
N ALA A 246 -22.37 -10.16 -15.16
CA ALA A 246 -21.48 -11.22 -14.71
C ALA A 246 -22.15 -12.08 -13.63
N ASP A 247 -21.89 -13.38 -13.65
CA ASP A 247 -22.30 -14.29 -12.57
C ASP A 247 -21.30 -14.26 -11.40
N LEU A 248 -20.02 -14.05 -11.73
CA LEU A 248 -18.88 -14.09 -10.82
C LEU A 248 -17.83 -13.03 -11.24
N ILE A 249 -16.98 -12.64 -10.30
CA ILE A 249 -15.74 -11.92 -10.56
C ILE A 249 -14.53 -12.81 -10.31
N ALA A 250 -13.40 -12.48 -10.92
CA ALA A 250 -12.13 -13.08 -10.63
C ALA A 250 -11.02 -12.05 -10.48
N THR A 251 -9.97 -12.43 -9.76
CA THR A 251 -8.74 -11.63 -9.64
C THR A 251 -7.52 -12.53 -9.65
N GLY A 252 -6.36 -11.97 -9.96
CA GLY A 252 -5.07 -12.67 -9.86
C GLY A 252 -4.51 -12.80 -8.45
N HIS A 253 -5.36 -12.83 -7.41
CA HIS A 253 -4.88 -13.01 -6.04
C HIS A 253 -4.52 -14.47 -5.76
N TYR A 254 -3.44 -14.66 -4.99
CA TYR A 254 -3.05 -15.93 -4.41
C TYR A 254 -3.81 -16.15 -3.11
N ALA A 255 -5.04 -16.64 -3.23
CA ALA A 255 -5.88 -17.11 -2.14
C ALA A 255 -6.83 -18.17 -2.68
N ARG A 256 -7.57 -18.86 -1.82
CA ARG A 256 -8.59 -19.83 -2.24
C ARG A 256 -9.93 -19.50 -1.60
N VAL A 257 -11.01 -19.94 -2.23
CA VAL A 257 -12.36 -19.89 -1.67
C VAL A 257 -12.92 -21.30 -1.67
N ARG A 258 -13.52 -21.70 -0.55
CA ARG A 258 -14.22 -22.99 -0.42
C ARG A 258 -15.61 -22.75 0.13
N GLN A 259 -16.61 -23.43 -0.42
CA GLN A 259 -17.92 -23.52 0.23
C GLN A 259 -17.91 -24.69 1.22
N ASN A 260 -18.26 -24.42 2.48
CA ASN A 260 -18.31 -25.40 3.56
C ASN A 260 -19.52 -25.11 4.45
N GLY A 261 -20.37 -26.12 4.68
CA GLY A 261 -21.55 -25.97 5.55
C GLY A 261 -22.51 -24.85 5.13
N GLY A 262 -22.62 -24.55 3.83
CA GLY A 262 -23.45 -23.45 3.32
C GLY A 262 -22.84 -22.04 3.44
N LYS A 263 -21.67 -21.90 4.09
CA LYS A 263 -20.89 -20.66 4.16
C LYS A 263 -19.68 -20.73 3.20
N PHE A 264 -19.08 -19.58 2.91
CA PHE A 264 -17.85 -19.45 2.15
C PHE A 264 -16.67 -19.16 3.08
N GLU A 265 -15.59 -19.89 2.91
CA GLU A 265 -14.33 -19.73 3.63
C GLU A 265 -13.30 -19.12 2.69
N LEU A 266 -12.52 -18.15 3.18
CA LEU A 266 -11.29 -17.70 2.53
C LEU A 266 -10.14 -18.55 3.08
N LEU A 267 -9.31 -19.11 2.20
CA LEU A 267 -8.15 -19.90 2.60
C LEU A 267 -6.87 -19.30 2.04
N LYS A 268 -5.76 -19.61 2.72
CA LYS A 268 -4.41 -19.37 2.22
C LYS A 268 -4.21 -20.05 0.87
N ALA A 269 -3.42 -19.43 0.00
CA ALA A 269 -2.93 -20.11 -1.20
C ALA A 269 -2.04 -21.30 -0.85
N VAL A 270 -1.96 -22.27 -1.75
CA VAL A 270 -1.03 -23.41 -1.65
C VAL A 270 0.43 -22.93 -1.57
N ASP A 271 0.77 -21.88 -2.32
CA ASP A 271 2.06 -21.20 -2.19
C ASP A 271 2.03 -20.17 -1.05
N HIS A 272 2.38 -20.62 0.15
CA HIS A 272 2.45 -19.76 1.34
C HIS A 272 3.41 -18.57 1.22
N THR A 273 4.39 -18.60 0.30
CA THR A 273 5.32 -17.48 0.10
C THR A 273 4.68 -16.32 -0.66
N LYS A 274 3.57 -16.61 -1.35
CA LYS A 274 2.79 -15.67 -2.16
C LYS A 274 1.36 -15.48 -1.67
N ASP A 275 0.93 -16.22 -0.64
CA ASP A 275 -0.37 -16.08 0.00
C ASP A 275 -0.76 -14.62 0.27
N GLN A 276 -1.93 -14.24 -0.22
CA GLN A 276 -2.50 -12.90 -0.14
C GLN A 276 -3.79 -12.86 0.69
N SER A 277 -4.17 -13.96 1.35
CA SER A 277 -5.35 -14.00 2.23
C SER A 277 -5.32 -12.91 3.32
N TYR A 278 -4.12 -12.49 3.76
CA TYR A 278 -3.92 -11.36 4.67
C TYR A 278 -4.56 -10.06 4.16
N PHE A 279 -4.45 -9.74 2.87
CA PHE A 279 -5.01 -8.51 2.31
C PHE A 279 -6.52 -8.61 2.02
N LEU A 280 -7.08 -9.82 2.13
CA LEU A 280 -8.46 -10.15 1.81
C LEU A 280 -9.28 -10.43 3.09
N HIS A 281 -8.71 -10.21 4.28
CA HIS A 281 -9.34 -10.56 5.55
C HIS A 281 -10.66 -9.83 5.85
N ARG A 282 -10.94 -8.73 5.14
CA ARG A 282 -12.17 -7.94 5.29
C ARG A 282 -13.30 -8.35 4.33
N LEU A 283 -13.09 -9.40 3.53
CA LEU A 283 -14.14 -9.89 2.64
C LEU A 283 -15.25 -10.59 3.42
N ASN A 284 -16.48 -10.43 2.94
CA ASN A 284 -17.66 -11.04 3.54
C ASN A 284 -18.25 -12.18 2.68
N GLN A 285 -19.25 -12.88 3.23
CA GLN A 285 -19.93 -13.99 2.57
C GLN A 285 -20.48 -13.64 1.18
N SER A 286 -21.11 -12.46 1.03
CA SER A 286 -21.68 -12.03 -0.24
C SER A 286 -20.60 -11.85 -1.30
N GLN A 287 -19.47 -11.23 -0.93
CA GLN A 287 -18.34 -11.01 -1.83
C GLN A 287 -17.68 -12.34 -2.22
N LEU A 288 -17.39 -13.21 -1.25
CA LEU A 288 -16.75 -14.50 -1.50
C LEU A 288 -17.63 -15.43 -2.34
N SER A 289 -18.95 -15.40 -2.15
CA SER A 289 -19.89 -16.23 -2.94
C SER A 289 -19.86 -15.93 -4.44
N ARG A 290 -19.34 -14.76 -4.82
CA ARG A 290 -19.26 -14.28 -6.20
C ARG A 290 -17.82 -14.18 -6.71
N THR A 291 -16.83 -14.71 -5.99
CA THR A 291 -15.41 -14.49 -6.29
C THR A 291 -14.68 -15.79 -6.63
N LEU A 292 -13.82 -15.72 -7.65
CA LEU A 292 -12.87 -16.77 -8.02
C LEU A 292 -11.42 -16.28 -7.85
N PHE A 293 -10.56 -17.19 -7.37
CA PHE A 293 -9.10 -17.00 -7.30
C PHE A 293 -8.37 -18.13 -8.03
N PRO A 294 -8.21 -18.03 -9.36
CA PRO A 294 -7.66 -19.13 -10.16
C PRO A 294 -6.24 -19.54 -9.77
N LEU A 295 -5.45 -18.62 -9.20
CA LEU A 295 -4.05 -18.87 -8.86
C LEU A 295 -3.86 -19.48 -7.47
N GLY A 296 -4.93 -19.65 -6.68
CA GLY A 296 -4.84 -20.14 -5.31
C GLY A 296 -4.28 -21.55 -5.15
N GLU A 297 -4.41 -22.37 -6.19
CA GLU A 297 -4.06 -23.80 -6.19
C GLU A 297 -2.71 -24.11 -6.83
N ILE A 298 -2.01 -23.11 -7.40
CA ILE A 298 -0.76 -23.31 -8.12
C ILE A 298 0.35 -22.40 -7.58
N PRO A 299 1.62 -22.85 -7.59
CA PRO A 299 2.74 -22.02 -7.17
C PRO A 299 3.04 -20.92 -8.20
N LYS A 300 3.62 -19.81 -7.73
CA LYS A 300 3.99 -18.68 -8.61
C LYS A 300 4.95 -19.09 -9.73
N THR A 301 5.79 -20.10 -9.50
CA THR A 301 6.70 -20.64 -10.52
C THR A 301 5.94 -21.24 -11.70
N GLU A 302 4.84 -21.95 -11.44
CA GLU A 302 4.00 -22.53 -12.48
C GLU A 302 3.26 -21.45 -13.26
N VAL A 303 2.77 -20.42 -12.58
CA VAL A 303 2.17 -19.23 -13.22
C VAL A 303 3.14 -18.61 -14.23
N ARG A 304 4.42 -18.46 -13.86
CA ARG A 304 5.45 -17.93 -14.77
C ARG A 304 5.70 -18.85 -15.97
N GLN A 305 5.76 -20.15 -15.76
CA GLN A 305 5.94 -21.14 -16.83
C GLN A 305 4.76 -21.15 -17.81
N ILE A 306 3.53 -21.03 -17.31
CA ILE A 306 2.33 -20.91 -18.15
C ILE A 306 2.41 -19.64 -18.99
N ALA A 307 2.76 -18.50 -18.40
CA ALA A 307 2.88 -17.23 -19.12
C ALA A 307 3.94 -17.29 -20.24
N GLU A 308 5.09 -17.93 -19.99
CA GLU A 308 6.14 -18.15 -20.99
C GLU A 308 5.68 -19.09 -22.10
N LYS A 309 5.03 -20.20 -21.76
CA LYS A 309 4.50 -21.18 -22.72
C LYS A 309 3.47 -20.58 -23.67
N LEU A 310 2.63 -19.69 -23.14
CA LEU A 310 1.63 -18.94 -23.92
C LEU A 310 2.23 -17.77 -24.69
N ALA A 311 3.54 -17.51 -24.55
CA ALA A 311 4.23 -16.36 -25.12
C ALA A 311 3.53 -15.03 -24.80
N LEU A 312 3.03 -14.88 -23.56
CA LEU A 312 2.34 -13.65 -23.17
C LEU A 312 3.30 -12.45 -23.25
N PRO A 313 2.86 -11.30 -23.81
CA PRO A 313 3.71 -10.12 -23.95
C PRO A 313 4.33 -9.64 -22.63
N ASN A 314 3.62 -9.85 -21.51
CA ASN A 314 4.06 -9.45 -20.18
C ASN A 314 4.77 -10.57 -19.39
N ALA A 315 5.06 -11.75 -19.97
CA ALA A 315 5.57 -12.92 -19.24
C ALA A 315 6.81 -12.62 -18.37
N ALA A 316 7.72 -11.77 -18.87
CA ALA A 316 8.95 -11.36 -18.17
C ALA A 316 8.76 -10.17 -17.20
N LYS A 317 7.57 -9.57 -17.13
CA LYS A 317 7.28 -8.38 -16.30
C LYS A 317 7.39 -8.74 -14.82
N LYS A 318 8.12 -7.94 -14.05
CA LYS A 318 8.28 -8.14 -12.60
C LYS A 318 6.94 -7.93 -11.88
N ASP A 319 6.79 -8.59 -10.73
CA ASP A 319 5.64 -8.35 -9.85
C ASP A 319 5.63 -6.89 -9.41
N SER A 320 4.46 -6.24 -9.40
CA SER A 320 4.33 -4.87 -8.95
C SER A 320 4.75 -4.74 -7.49
N THR A 321 5.57 -3.74 -7.18
CA THR A 321 5.96 -3.39 -5.81
C THR A 321 5.44 -1.98 -5.48
N GLY A 322 5.22 -1.70 -4.20
CA GLY A 322 4.64 -0.43 -3.74
C GLY A 322 3.12 -0.51 -3.48
N ILE A 323 2.50 0.65 -3.29
CA ILE A 323 1.06 0.75 -3.00
C ILE A 323 0.25 0.47 -4.28
N CYS A 324 -0.81 -0.32 -4.16
CA CYS A 324 -1.66 -0.67 -5.28
C CYS A 324 -2.14 0.59 -6.04
N PHE A 325 -2.09 0.55 -7.37
CA PHE A 325 -2.52 1.62 -8.30
C PHE A 325 -1.72 2.94 -8.29
N ILE A 326 -0.90 3.21 -7.28
CA ILE A 326 0.01 4.37 -7.25
C ILE A 326 1.36 4.01 -7.91
N GLY A 327 1.76 2.74 -7.84
CA GLY A 327 2.97 2.20 -8.47
C GLY A 327 4.25 2.42 -7.66
N GLU A 328 5.39 1.99 -8.23
CA GLU A 328 6.70 2.07 -7.58
C GLU A 328 7.27 3.48 -7.68
N ARG A 329 7.44 4.15 -6.54
CA ARG A 329 8.03 5.50 -6.43
C ARG A 329 8.59 5.75 -5.04
N PRO A 330 9.44 6.77 -4.85
CA PRO A 330 9.92 7.16 -3.53
C PRO A 330 8.75 7.53 -2.60
N PHE A 331 8.39 6.61 -1.71
CA PHE A 331 7.18 6.73 -0.89
C PHE A 331 7.15 8.01 -0.04
N ARG A 332 8.31 8.41 0.49
CA ARG A 332 8.45 9.65 1.25
C ARG A 332 8.08 10.87 0.40
N GLU A 333 8.61 10.96 -0.82
CA GLU A 333 8.36 12.10 -1.72
C GLU A 333 6.89 12.16 -2.13
N PHE A 334 6.27 11.01 -2.35
CA PHE A 334 4.84 10.92 -2.63
C PHE A 334 3.99 11.47 -1.47
N LEU A 335 4.26 11.04 -0.22
CA LEU A 335 3.53 11.49 0.97
C LEU A 335 3.68 12.98 1.25
N ASN A 336 4.84 13.57 0.93
CA ASN A 336 5.11 14.99 1.16
C ASN A 336 4.14 15.95 0.46
N ARG A 337 3.47 15.48 -0.59
CA ARG A 337 2.48 16.28 -1.32
C ARG A 337 1.17 16.45 -0.55
N TYR A 338 0.94 15.58 0.44
CA TYR A 338 -0.33 15.48 1.16
C TYR A 338 -0.17 15.66 2.68
N LEU A 339 1.02 15.39 3.23
CA LEU A 339 1.30 15.48 4.66
C LEU A 339 2.32 16.57 4.94
N SER A 340 2.07 17.37 5.98
CA SER A 340 2.97 18.44 6.40
C SER A 340 4.23 17.89 7.08
N TYR A 341 5.37 18.45 6.73
CA TYR A 341 6.63 18.26 7.44
C TYR A 341 6.59 18.98 8.79
N LYS A 342 6.49 18.21 9.88
CA LYS A 342 6.65 18.74 11.24
C LYS A 342 7.84 18.07 11.91
N PRO A 343 9.07 18.60 11.73
CA PRO A 343 10.25 18.07 12.38
C PRO A 343 10.13 18.07 13.90
N GLY A 344 10.80 17.14 14.56
CA GLY A 344 10.73 16.96 16.01
C GLY A 344 11.90 16.13 16.54
N PRO A 345 12.12 16.15 17.87
CA PRO A 345 13.28 15.47 18.46
C PRO A 345 13.18 13.95 18.34
N MET A 346 14.31 13.31 18.01
CA MET A 346 14.52 11.89 18.24
C MET A 346 15.14 11.68 19.61
N LYS A 347 14.50 10.88 20.46
CA LYS A 347 14.95 10.59 21.82
C LYS A 347 15.21 9.10 22.02
N THR A 348 16.08 8.81 22.98
CA THR A 348 16.31 7.48 23.55
C THR A 348 15.36 7.25 24.73
N PRO A 349 15.22 6.00 25.25
CA PRO A 349 14.38 5.73 26.40
C PRO A 349 14.70 6.55 27.66
N ASP A 350 15.97 6.90 27.85
CA ASP A 350 16.48 7.78 28.92
C ASP A 350 16.20 9.27 28.68
N GLY A 351 15.50 9.62 27.61
CA GLY A 351 15.10 11.00 27.29
C GLY A 351 16.18 11.82 26.58
N LYS A 352 17.36 11.24 26.33
CA LYS A 352 18.44 11.95 25.63
C LYS A 352 18.11 12.11 24.14
N ILE A 353 18.25 13.35 23.67
CA ILE A 353 18.09 13.71 22.26
C ILE A 353 19.30 13.20 21.47
N VAL A 354 19.02 12.45 20.41
CA VAL A 354 20.01 11.80 19.54
C VAL A 354 19.87 12.24 18.08
N GLY A 355 18.88 13.07 17.75
CA GLY A 355 18.73 13.63 16.42
C GLY A 355 17.39 14.35 16.25
N GLU A 356 17.05 14.65 15.01
CA GLU A 356 15.78 15.25 14.62
C GLU A 356 15.15 14.42 13.50
N HIS A 357 13.87 14.08 13.66
CA HIS A 357 13.10 13.38 12.64
C HIS A 357 12.43 14.37 11.69
N VAL A 358 12.15 13.96 10.46
CA VAL A 358 11.50 14.86 9.48
C VAL A 358 9.98 14.98 9.67
N GLY A 359 9.37 14.06 10.42
CA GLY A 359 7.95 14.04 10.77
C GLY A 359 7.51 12.63 11.13
N LEU A 360 6.68 12.46 12.17
CA LEU A 360 6.36 11.13 12.71
C LEU A 360 5.71 10.18 11.70
N SER A 361 4.91 10.71 10.77
CA SER A 361 4.24 9.94 9.73
C SER A 361 5.21 9.20 8.79
N PHE A 362 6.47 9.60 8.72
CA PHE A 362 7.49 8.94 7.89
C PHE A 362 8.19 7.78 8.59
N TYR A 363 7.78 7.44 9.81
CA TYR A 363 8.39 6.41 10.63
C TYR A 363 7.36 5.37 11.08
N THR A 364 7.74 4.11 10.96
CA THR A 364 6.95 2.95 11.40
C THR A 364 7.68 2.23 12.53
N LEU A 365 6.96 1.65 13.49
CA LEU A 365 7.61 0.91 14.58
C LEU A 365 8.42 -0.26 14.02
N GLY A 366 9.58 -0.54 14.62
CA GLY A 366 10.55 -1.52 14.12
C GLY A 366 11.31 -1.09 12.85
N GLN A 367 11.07 0.11 12.30
CA GLN A 367 11.85 0.62 11.17
C GLN A 367 13.31 0.80 11.58
N ARG A 368 14.23 0.28 10.75
CA ARG A 368 15.69 0.44 10.90
C ARG A 368 16.30 1.44 9.91
N LYS A 369 15.90 1.33 8.64
CA LYS A 369 16.46 2.16 7.56
C LYS A 369 15.82 3.55 7.56
N GLY A 370 16.59 4.57 7.19
CA GLY A 370 16.07 5.94 7.06
C GLY A 370 15.87 6.69 8.38
N ILE A 371 16.32 6.16 9.52
CA ILE A 371 16.34 6.89 10.81
C ILE A 371 17.36 8.04 10.77
N GLY A 372 18.47 7.85 10.05
CA GLY A 372 19.54 8.87 9.96
C GLY A 372 20.44 8.95 11.20
N VAL A 373 20.35 7.96 12.11
CA VAL A 373 21.17 7.88 13.33
C VAL A 373 22.09 6.66 13.28
N GLY A 374 23.38 6.85 13.52
CA GLY A 374 24.38 5.77 13.58
C GLY A 374 25.74 6.23 14.11
N GLY A 375 26.56 5.28 14.58
CA GLY A 375 27.98 5.52 14.90
C GLY A 375 28.26 6.37 16.15
N MET A 376 27.29 6.58 17.03
CA MET A 376 27.46 7.39 18.24
C MET A 376 28.37 6.70 19.26
N LYS A 377 29.47 7.35 19.64
CA LYS A 377 30.47 6.80 20.59
C LYS A 377 29.88 6.37 21.93
N ALA A 378 28.86 7.09 22.42
CA ALA A 378 28.19 6.81 23.69
C ALA A 378 27.30 5.55 23.68
N TYR A 379 27.03 4.98 22.50
CA TYR A 379 26.11 3.86 22.28
C TYR A 379 26.82 2.73 21.51
N LYS A 380 28.10 2.54 21.81
CA LYS A 380 28.91 1.43 21.30
C LYS A 380 28.96 0.33 22.35
N ASN A 381 28.94 -0.90 21.87
CA ASN A 381 29.19 -2.08 22.67
C ASN A 381 30.65 -2.05 23.20
N PRO A 382 30.96 -2.80 24.27
CA PRO A 382 32.31 -2.86 24.84
C PRO A 382 33.40 -3.30 23.84
N ASP A 383 33.02 -4.06 22.82
CA ASP A 383 33.89 -4.52 21.72
C ASP A 383 34.07 -3.46 20.60
N GLY A 384 33.48 -2.29 20.75
CA GLY A 384 33.53 -1.19 19.78
C GLY A 384 32.52 -1.29 18.63
N SER A 385 31.71 -2.35 18.57
CA SER A 385 30.59 -2.49 17.65
C SER A 385 29.41 -1.59 18.07
N SER A 386 28.41 -1.42 17.20
CA SER A 386 27.21 -0.64 17.52
C SER A 386 26.00 -1.34 16.96
N ASP A 387 25.06 -1.64 17.84
CA ASP A 387 23.79 -2.25 17.47
C ASP A 387 22.98 -1.30 16.58
N ALA A 388 22.16 -1.89 15.71
CA ALA A 388 21.29 -1.13 14.85
C ALA A 388 20.22 -0.38 15.66
N TRP A 389 19.90 0.83 15.22
CA TRP A 389 18.81 1.63 15.76
C TRP A 389 17.48 1.24 15.11
N TYR A 390 16.43 1.23 15.92
CA TYR A 390 15.06 0.93 15.54
C TYR A 390 14.10 1.97 16.12
N VAL A 391 13.06 2.31 15.37
CA VAL A 391 11.95 3.12 15.87
C VAL A 391 11.12 2.28 16.85
N ALA A 392 11.00 2.71 18.10
CA ALA A 392 10.28 1.97 19.14
C ALA A 392 8.94 2.57 19.52
N ARG A 393 8.84 3.91 19.58
CA ARG A 393 7.58 4.60 19.93
C ARG A 393 7.44 5.92 19.17
N LYS A 394 6.19 6.34 19.00
CA LYS A 394 5.81 7.65 18.45
C LYS A 394 4.95 8.36 19.50
N ASP A 395 5.36 9.55 19.90
CA ASP A 395 4.56 10.42 20.76
C ASP A 395 4.05 11.57 19.92
N VAL A 396 2.78 11.48 19.52
CA VAL A 396 2.15 12.44 18.62
C VAL A 396 1.89 13.78 19.33
N ALA A 397 1.59 13.74 20.63
CA ALA A 397 1.32 14.95 21.41
C ALA A 397 2.59 15.80 21.54
N GLU A 398 3.71 15.17 21.89
CA GLU A 398 5.01 15.83 22.07
C GLU A 398 5.84 15.89 20.77
N ASN A 399 5.29 15.44 19.64
CA ASN A 399 5.97 15.30 18.35
C ASN A 399 7.38 14.70 18.49
N THR A 400 7.49 13.59 19.24
CA THR A 400 8.76 12.97 19.60
C THR A 400 8.84 11.54 19.08
N LEU A 401 9.95 11.21 18.44
CA LEU A 401 10.23 9.84 17.97
C LEU A 401 11.20 9.16 18.93
N TYR A 402 10.81 8.02 19.49
CA TYR A 402 11.70 7.25 20.35
C TYR A 402 12.39 6.13 19.56
N ILE A 403 13.71 6.07 19.66
CA ILE A 403 14.54 5.04 19.02
C ILE A 403 15.35 4.25 20.05
N VAL A 404 15.57 2.97 19.76
CA VAL A 404 16.26 2.02 20.64
C VAL A 404 17.31 1.23 19.85
N GLN A 405 18.30 0.68 20.55
CA GLN A 405 19.28 -0.23 19.97
C GLN A 405 18.90 -1.69 20.24
N GLY A 406 19.22 -2.54 19.27
CA GLY A 406 19.00 -3.98 19.36
C GLY A 406 17.61 -4.38 18.89
N HIS A 407 17.55 -5.52 18.19
CA HIS A 407 16.30 -6.06 17.66
C HIS A 407 15.34 -6.49 18.77
N ASP A 408 15.89 -7.04 19.86
CA ASP A 408 15.14 -7.67 20.95
C ASP A 408 14.88 -6.69 22.12
N HIS A 409 14.99 -5.38 21.87
CA HIS A 409 14.74 -4.38 22.90
C HIS A 409 13.29 -4.51 23.41
N PRO A 410 13.03 -4.47 24.74
CA PRO A 410 11.70 -4.73 25.29
C PRO A 410 10.58 -3.83 24.73
N TRP A 411 10.89 -2.58 24.37
CA TRP A 411 9.91 -1.68 23.74
C TRP A 411 9.47 -2.08 22.34
N LEU A 412 10.18 -3.01 21.69
CA LEU A 412 9.80 -3.57 20.40
C LEU A 412 9.02 -4.87 20.55
N LEU A 413 8.83 -5.39 21.76
CA LEU A 413 8.17 -6.66 22.02
C LEU A 413 6.81 -6.41 22.66
N SER A 414 5.78 -7.13 22.21
CA SER A 414 4.42 -7.02 22.76
C SER A 414 3.79 -8.40 22.93
N SER A 415 3.42 -8.77 24.15
CA SER A 415 2.68 -10.01 24.43
C SER A 415 1.19 -9.89 24.15
N THR A 416 0.67 -8.67 24.00
CA THR A 416 -0.76 -8.42 23.72
C THR A 416 -0.95 -7.32 22.69
N LEU A 417 -2.08 -7.40 21.98
CA LEU A 417 -2.60 -6.30 21.17
C LEU A 417 -4.11 -6.20 21.28
N ARG A 418 -4.63 -5.01 21.05
CA ARG A 418 -6.06 -4.75 20.83
C ARG A 418 -6.25 -4.30 19.39
N ALA A 419 -7.26 -4.86 18.73
CA ALA A 419 -7.67 -4.49 17.38
C ALA A 419 -9.11 -3.98 17.39
N ASP A 420 -9.34 -2.92 16.62
CA ASP A 420 -10.63 -2.33 16.33
C ASP A 420 -11.14 -2.78 14.94
N GLN A 421 -12.36 -2.36 14.57
CA GLN A 421 -12.92 -2.56 13.23
C GLN A 421 -12.90 -4.03 12.78
N ALA A 422 -13.27 -4.94 13.68
CA ALA A 422 -13.32 -6.37 13.41
C ALA A 422 -14.23 -6.67 12.21
N SER A 423 -13.72 -7.46 11.30
CA SER A 423 -14.41 -7.97 10.12
C SER A 423 -14.19 -9.46 10.07
N TRP A 424 -15.28 -10.21 10.19
CA TRP A 424 -15.27 -11.67 10.21
C TRP A 424 -15.86 -12.21 8.94
N ILE A 425 -15.13 -13.11 8.28
CA ILE A 425 -15.55 -13.69 6.99
C ILE A 425 -16.87 -14.43 7.17
N ALA A 426 -17.01 -15.20 8.24
CA ALA A 426 -18.22 -15.94 8.58
C ALA A 426 -19.41 -15.07 9.03
N GLY A 427 -19.20 -13.75 9.18
CA GLY A 427 -20.17 -12.77 9.70
C GLY A 427 -20.21 -12.67 11.22
N GLU A 428 -19.49 -13.53 11.93
CA GLU A 428 -19.49 -13.62 13.40
C GLU A 428 -18.08 -13.88 13.93
N ALA A 429 -17.81 -13.44 15.16
CA ALA A 429 -16.53 -13.65 15.80
C ALA A 429 -16.26 -15.15 16.00
N PRO A 430 -14.99 -15.61 15.86
CA PRO A 430 -14.67 -17.01 16.07
C PRO A 430 -14.87 -17.40 17.54
N SER A 431 -15.32 -18.63 17.76
CA SER A 431 -15.39 -19.21 19.11
C SER A 431 -14.00 -19.25 19.76
N PRO A 432 -13.87 -19.04 21.08
CA PRO A 432 -12.59 -19.12 21.78
C PRO A 432 -11.92 -20.48 21.56
N ARG A 433 -10.73 -20.50 20.95
CA ARG A 433 -9.88 -21.68 20.74
C ARG A 433 -8.46 -21.25 20.39
N ALA A 434 -7.54 -22.20 20.34
CA ALA A 434 -6.19 -21.96 19.85
C ALA A 434 -6.24 -21.58 18.37
N LEU A 435 -5.83 -20.35 18.07
CA LEU A 435 -5.76 -19.80 16.72
C LEU A 435 -4.34 -19.32 16.45
N SER A 436 -4.12 -18.87 15.21
CA SER A 436 -2.92 -18.14 14.87
C SER A 436 -3.26 -16.77 14.31
N ALA A 437 -2.34 -15.83 14.42
CA ALA A 437 -2.50 -14.51 13.85
C ALA A 437 -1.24 -14.03 13.11
N LYS A 438 -1.46 -13.11 12.17
CA LYS A 438 -0.42 -12.28 11.56
C LYS A 438 -0.70 -10.82 11.93
N THR A 439 0.34 -10.12 12.39
CA THR A 439 0.29 -8.66 12.68
C THR A 439 0.87 -7.82 11.54
N ARG A 440 1.52 -8.48 10.58
CA ARG A 440 2.11 -7.89 9.37
C ARG A 440 2.11 -8.89 8.22
N TYR A 441 2.06 -8.38 7.00
CA TYR A 441 2.22 -9.21 5.81
C TYR A 441 3.60 -9.89 5.77
N ARG A 442 3.64 -11.18 5.40
CA ARG A 442 4.81 -12.09 5.41
C ARG A 442 5.39 -12.43 6.79
N GLN A 443 4.73 -12.04 7.88
CA GLN A 443 5.00 -12.68 9.16
C GLN A 443 4.57 -14.15 9.10
N ALA A 444 5.32 -15.04 9.76
CA ALA A 444 4.86 -16.38 10.04
C ALA A 444 3.59 -16.33 10.92
N ASP A 445 2.77 -17.36 10.84
CA ASP A 445 1.62 -17.48 11.73
C ASP A 445 2.11 -17.65 13.17
N VAL A 446 1.53 -16.87 14.09
CA VAL A 446 1.89 -16.97 15.51
C VAL A 446 0.68 -17.37 16.34
N ALA A 447 0.87 -18.38 17.18
CA ALA A 447 -0.17 -18.86 18.09
C ALA A 447 -0.67 -17.73 19.00
N CYS A 448 -1.98 -17.62 19.10
CA CYS A 448 -2.62 -16.61 19.94
C CYS A 448 -3.94 -17.11 20.54
N GLU A 449 -4.31 -16.47 21.64
CA GLU A 449 -5.64 -16.54 22.23
C GLU A 449 -6.41 -15.27 21.85
N VAL A 450 -7.65 -15.44 21.40
CA VAL A 450 -8.56 -14.32 21.06
C VAL A 450 -9.57 -14.10 22.17
N ALA A 451 -9.73 -12.85 22.57
CA ALA A 451 -10.75 -12.40 23.51
C ALA A 451 -11.59 -11.30 22.83
N PRO A 452 -12.88 -11.55 22.52
CA PRO A 452 -13.76 -10.50 22.02
C PRO A 452 -13.94 -9.39 23.06
N GLU A 453 -13.88 -8.13 22.63
CA GLU A 453 -14.05 -6.94 23.47
C GLU A 453 -15.19 -6.08 22.90
N GLY A 454 -16.44 -6.52 23.10
CA GLY A 454 -17.61 -5.83 22.52
C GLY A 454 -17.93 -6.29 21.10
N ALA A 455 -18.60 -5.44 20.32
CA ALA A 455 -19.16 -5.83 19.02
C ALA A 455 -18.14 -5.80 17.87
N SER A 456 -17.18 -4.87 17.91
CA SER A 456 -16.24 -4.59 16.82
C SER A 456 -14.77 -4.69 17.21
N ASP A 457 -14.47 -5.03 18.46
CA ASP A 457 -13.09 -5.03 18.94
C ASP A 457 -12.74 -6.41 19.51
N PHE A 458 -11.46 -6.72 19.50
CA PHE A 458 -10.92 -7.93 20.12
C PHE A 458 -9.49 -7.71 20.59
N ALA A 459 -9.10 -8.45 21.61
CA ALA A 459 -7.73 -8.56 22.07
C ALA A 459 -7.12 -9.89 21.62
N LEU A 460 -5.82 -9.86 21.31
CA LEU A 460 -5.01 -11.04 21.13
C LEU A 460 -3.95 -11.11 22.22
N ARG A 461 -3.76 -12.30 22.77
CA ARG A 461 -2.65 -12.64 23.67
C ARG A 461 -1.74 -13.64 22.97
N PHE A 462 -0.44 -13.37 23.00
CA PHE A 462 0.59 -14.22 22.44
C PHE A 462 1.40 -14.87 23.56
N MET A 463 1.79 -16.12 23.37
CA MET A 463 2.69 -16.80 24.30
C MET A 463 4.11 -16.24 24.21
N ASP A 464 4.58 -16.05 22.99
CA ASP A 464 5.85 -15.38 22.70
C ASP A 464 5.57 -13.91 22.34
N ALA A 465 6.38 -12.99 22.84
CA ALA A 465 6.20 -11.58 22.56
C ALA A 465 6.45 -11.25 21.07
N GLN A 466 5.55 -10.47 20.48
CA GLN A 466 5.55 -10.15 19.06
C GLN A 466 6.37 -8.90 18.77
N TRP A 467 7.20 -8.99 17.74
CA TRP A 467 8.09 -7.90 17.35
C TRP A 467 7.35 -6.80 16.58
N ALA A 468 7.52 -5.57 17.04
CA ALA A 468 7.05 -4.32 16.46
C ALA A 468 5.57 -4.34 16.03
N VAL A 469 4.68 -4.82 16.90
CA VAL A 469 3.24 -4.67 16.69
C VAL A 469 2.92 -3.19 16.48
N THR A 470 2.22 -2.86 15.39
CA THR A 470 2.12 -1.46 14.91
C THR A 470 0.68 -1.02 14.73
N PRO A 471 0.25 0.03 15.44
CA PRO A 471 -1.05 0.64 15.22
C PRO A 471 -1.29 1.05 13.77
N GLY A 472 -2.48 0.73 13.25
CA GLY A 472 -2.90 0.95 11.86
C GLY A 472 -2.63 -0.21 10.91
N GLN A 473 -1.78 -1.19 11.30
CA GLN A 473 -1.66 -2.45 10.56
C GLN A 473 -2.81 -3.39 10.90
N SER A 474 -3.03 -4.42 10.07
CA SER A 474 -4.06 -5.42 10.33
C SER A 474 -3.57 -6.53 11.29
N ALA A 475 -4.44 -6.95 12.20
CA ALA A 475 -4.33 -8.23 12.91
C ALA A 475 -5.29 -9.23 12.28
N VAL A 476 -4.75 -10.26 11.61
CA VAL A 476 -5.55 -11.25 10.86
C VAL A 476 -5.45 -12.61 11.51
N LEU A 477 -6.59 -13.24 11.79
CA LEU A 477 -6.69 -14.54 12.45
C LEU A 477 -6.88 -15.69 11.45
N TYR A 478 -6.27 -16.82 11.76
CA TYR A 478 -6.33 -18.05 10.97
C TYR A 478 -6.57 -19.28 11.85
N ASP A 479 -7.37 -20.21 11.32
CA ASP A 479 -7.51 -21.59 11.77
C ASP A 479 -6.88 -22.51 10.72
N GLY A 480 -5.60 -22.85 10.93
CA GLY A 480 -4.78 -23.48 9.90
C GLY A 480 -4.69 -22.63 8.63
N ASP A 481 -5.28 -23.13 7.55
CA ASP A 481 -5.36 -22.44 6.25
C ASP A 481 -6.54 -21.48 6.16
N VAL A 482 -7.56 -21.60 7.01
CA VAL A 482 -8.78 -20.79 6.93
C VAL A 482 -8.51 -19.41 7.54
N CYS A 483 -8.62 -18.37 6.73
CA CYS A 483 -8.67 -17.00 7.21
C CYS A 483 -10.04 -16.75 7.83
N LEU A 484 -10.06 -16.38 9.12
CA LEU A 484 -11.29 -16.14 9.87
C LEU A 484 -11.77 -14.69 9.73
N GLY A 485 -10.83 -13.79 9.43
CA GLY A 485 -11.05 -12.35 9.40
C GLY A 485 -9.99 -11.62 10.20
N GLY A 486 -10.27 -10.39 10.61
CA GLY A 486 -9.34 -9.60 11.40
C GLY A 486 -9.82 -8.19 11.67
N GLY A 487 -8.96 -7.38 12.25
CA GLY A 487 -9.22 -5.97 12.57
C GLY A 487 -7.98 -5.11 12.37
N ILE A 488 -8.08 -3.83 12.68
CA ILE A 488 -6.97 -2.88 12.63
C ILE A 488 -6.40 -2.74 14.02
N ILE A 489 -5.08 -2.91 14.15
CA ILE A 489 -4.37 -2.81 15.44
C ILE A 489 -4.52 -1.38 15.95
N ASP A 490 -5.09 -1.22 17.14
CA ASP A 490 -5.22 0.05 17.83
C ASP A 490 -4.04 0.27 18.78
N THR A 491 -3.84 -0.68 19.70
CA THR A 491 -2.80 -0.61 20.72
C THR A 491 -2.11 -1.95 20.93
N SER A 492 -0.91 -1.91 21.49
CA SER A 492 -0.14 -3.09 21.89
C SER A 492 0.57 -2.86 23.22
N ALA A 493 0.70 -3.92 24.01
CA ALA A 493 1.38 -3.87 25.30
C ALA A 493 2.37 -5.03 25.48
N ALA A 494 3.45 -4.74 26.21
CA ALA A 494 4.52 -5.66 26.56
C ALA A 494 4.01 -6.77 27.47
#